data_AF-A0A8T0XWF8-F1
#
_entry.id   AF-A0A8T0XWF8-F1
#
_cell.length_a   1.000
_cell.length_b   1.000
_cell.length_c   1.000
_cell.angle_alpha   90.00
_cell.angle_beta   90.00
_cell.angle_gamma   90.00
#
_symmetry.space_group_name_H-M   'P 1'
#
loop_
_entity.id
_entity.type
_entity.pdbx_description
1 polymer ?
#
loop_
_entity_poly.entity_id
_entity_poly.type
_entity_poly.pdbx_seq_one_letter_code
_entity_poly.pdbx_strand_id
1 'polypeptide(L)'
;ASSLGVVLDFKIKTYEPPSQRVTNYTIEFNSSYKPTQQDNVDALIGTQKWALSKDNNDLVSIRFSLKTKSTLQGFFYGSSMKATKVFASLMKNLPASMVLTTNENDFWASESISTPGIVAQTLTPRRFFYITSVTIPRKTPLNNATAWELFSNTAFSPKLPDASASGFVDIWGGKYAKGVKASASAWKHDDNLHLVRWDMRSSAFNVSFADSSMTTMRDGFYKFVDAYKASGGVPGGFTTYRDE
;
A
#
# COMPACT_ATOMS: atom_id res chain seq x y z
N ALA A 1 -4.63 14.32 14.61
CA ALA A 1 -4.91 15.37 13.61
C ALA A 1 -6.39 15.77 13.63
N SER A 2 -6.78 16.55 14.64
CA SER A 2 -8.11 17.15 14.78
C SER A 2 -8.00 18.26 15.84
N SER A 3 -6.96 19.08 15.67
CA SER A 3 -6.39 19.89 16.76
C SER A 3 -6.63 21.39 16.58
N LEU A 4 -7.32 21.79 15.51
CA LEU A 4 -7.44 23.19 15.08
C LEU A 4 -8.88 23.74 15.13
N GLY A 5 -9.87 22.88 15.40
CA GLY A 5 -11.29 23.25 15.46
C GLY A 5 -12.18 22.35 14.61
N VAL A 6 -13.43 22.78 14.44
CA VAL A 6 -14.44 22.10 13.62
C VAL A 6 -14.51 22.78 12.26
N VAL A 7 -14.27 22.02 11.18
CA VAL A 7 -14.45 22.51 9.82
C VAL A 7 -15.93 22.49 9.48
N LEU A 8 -16.48 23.64 9.06
CA LEU A 8 -17.90 23.79 8.73
C LEU A 8 -18.18 23.66 7.23
N ASP A 9 -17.22 24.03 6.38
CA ASP A 9 -17.37 24.01 4.93
C ASP A 9 -16.03 23.69 4.25
N PHE A 10 -16.10 22.95 3.14
CA PHE A 10 -14.95 22.60 2.31
C PHE A 10 -15.16 23.08 0.88
N LYS A 11 -14.29 23.97 0.40
CA LYS A 11 -14.21 24.30 -1.03
C LYS A 11 -13.17 23.43 -1.72
N ILE A 12 -13.63 22.48 -2.53
CA ILE A 12 -12.76 21.51 -3.21
C ILE A 12 -12.60 21.91 -4.68
N LYS A 13 -11.36 21.97 -5.16
CA LYS A 13 -11.06 22.11 -6.59
C LYS A 13 -11.11 20.73 -7.25
N THR A 14 -11.89 20.59 -8.32
CA THR A 14 -11.97 19.38 -9.12
C THR A 14 -11.05 19.45 -10.34
N TYR A 15 -10.74 18.28 -10.90
CA TYR A 15 -9.94 18.13 -12.11
C TYR A 15 -10.65 17.17 -13.06
N GLU A 16 -10.50 17.42 -14.36
CA GLU A 16 -10.91 16.45 -15.37
C GLU A 16 -10.13 15.14 -15.21
N PRO A 17 -10.77 13.97 -15.43
CA PRO A 17 -10.07 12.70 -15.41
C PRO A 17 -8.89 12.69 -16.39
N PRO A 18 -7.70 12.18 -15.99
CA PRO A 18 -6.55 12.07 -16.90
C PRO A 18 -6.83 11.21 -18.13
N SER A 19 -7.83 10.33 -18.02
CA SER A 19 -8.33 9.47 -19.09
C SER A 19 -9.74 9.01 -18.73
N GLN A 20 -10.62 8.92 -19.74
CA GLN A 20 -11.94 8.28 -19.60
C GLN A 20 -11.86 6.75 -19.65
N ARG A 21 -10.66 6.21 -19.92
CA ARG A 21 -10.35 4.77 -19.94
C ARG A 21 -9.34 4.44 -18.86
N VAL A 22 -9.61 3.36 -18.14
CA VAL A 22 -8.79 2.88 -17.03
C VAL A 22 -8.53 1.39 -17.19
N THR A 23 -7.28 0.98 -16.99
CA THR A 23 -6.92 -0.43 -16.93
C THR A 23 -6.68 -0.83 -15.48
N ASN A 24 -7.64 -1.53 -14.89
CA ASN A 24 -7.45 -2.18 -13.60
C ASN A 24 -6.59 -3.42 -13.81
N TYR A 25 -5.71 -3.71 -12.85
CA TYR A 25 -4.79 -4.83 -13.01
C TYR A 25 -4.55 -5.56 -11.69
N THR A 26 -4.14 -6.81 -11.83
CA THR A 26 -3.54 -7.61 -10.76
C THR A 26 -2.28 -8.27 -11.30
N ILE A 27 -1.18 -8.15 -10.56
CA ILE A 27 0.03 -8.94 -10.78
C ILE A 27 0.20 -9.86 -9.57
N GLU A 28 0.29 -11.16 -9.80
CA GLU A 28 0.38 -12.14 -8.74
C GLU A 28 1.27 -13.31 -9.12
N PHE A 29 1.81 -14.02 -8.14
CA PHE A 29 2.51 -15.28 -8.41
C PHE A 29 1.55 -16.29 -9.07
N ASN A 30 2.03 -16.99 -10.11
CA ASN A 30 1.31 -18.06 -10.79
C ASN A 30 0.67 -19.03 -9.77
N SER A 31 -0.55 -19.48 -10.04
CA SER A 31 -1.32 -20.33 -9.13
C SER A 31 -0.56 -21.59 -8.69
N SER A 32 0.23 -22.19 -9.59
CA SER A 32 1.06 -23.38 -9.31
C SER A 32 2.33 -23.10 -8.52
N TYR A 33 2.75 -21.84 -8.42
CA TYR A 33 3.96 -21.44 -7.72
C TYR A 33 3.69 -21.18 -6.23
N LYS A 34 4.57 -21.72 -5.37
CA LYS A 34 4.57 -21.49 -3.92
C LYS A 34 5.75 -20.58 -3.58
N PRO A 35 5.55 -19.25 -3.51
CA PRO A 35 6.64 -18.32 -3.24
C PRO A 35 7.20 -18.51 -1.83
N THR A 36 8.51 -18.35 -1.71
CA THR A 36 9.23 -18.20 -0.45
C THR A 36 9.10 -16.78 0.09
N GLN A 37 9.56 -16.54 1.31
CA GLN A 37 9.67 -15.17 1.83
C GLN A 37 10.58 -14.31 0.94
N GLN A 38 11.70 -14.87 0.45
CA GLN A 38 12.61 -14.14 -0.43
C GLN A 38 11.94 -13.73 -1.74
N ASP A 39 11.11 -14.59 -2.34
CA ASP A 39 10.38 -14.23 -3.57
C ASP A 39 9.44 -13.04 -3.35
N ASN A 40 8.78 -12.98 -2.19
CA ASN A 40 7.93 -11.85 -1.83
C ASN A 40 8.75 -10.57 -1.56
N VAL A 41 9.92 -10.70 -0.91
CA VAL A 41 10.89 -9.60 -0.74
C VAL A 41 11.36 -9.08 -2.09
N ASP A 42 11.73 -9.97 -3.01
CA ASP A 42 12.20 -9.62 -4.35
C ASP A 42 11.11 -8.94 -5.18
N ALA A 43 9.85 -9.38 -5.04
CA ALA A 43 8.71 -8.69 -5.66
C ALA A 43 8.54 -7.26 -5.12
N LEU A 44 8.62 -7.04 -3.80
CA LEU A 44 8.51 -5.71 -3.20
C LEU A 44 9.68 -4.80 -3.62
N ILE A 45 10.91 -5.30 -3.51
CA ILE A 45 12.13 -4.56 -3.88
C ILE A 45 12.16 -4.30 -5.40
N GLY A 46 11.70 -5.25 -6.22
CA GLY A 46 11.54 -5.09 -7.66
C GLY A 46 10.56 -3.97 -8.02
N THR A 47 9.39 -3.97 -7.37
CA THR A 47 8.39 -2.91 -7.50
C THR A 47 8.97 -1.54 -7.11
N GLN A 48 9.70 -1.49 -5.99
CA GLN A 48 10.37 -0.29 -5.52
C GLN A 48 11.43 0.21 -6.51
N LYS A 49 12.27 -0.69 -7.07
CA LYS A 49 13.28 -0.36 -8.08
C LYS A 49 12.61 0.25 -9.32
N TRP A 50 11.52 -0.34 -9.79
CA TRP A 50 10.74 0.23 -10.89
C TRP A 50 10.20 1.61 -10.56
N ALA A 51 9.62 1.80 -9.37
CA ALA A 51 9.06 3.08 -8.91
C ALA A 51 10.10 4.20 -8.75
N LEU A 52 11.36 3.85 -8.48
CA LEU A 52 12.49 4.77 -8.41
C LEU A 52 13.13 5.04 -9.78
N SER A 53 12.86 4.22 -10.78
CA SER A 53 13.46 4.31 -12.11
C SER A 53 12.83 5.41 -12.97
N LYS A 54 13.46 5.68 -14.12
CA LYS A 54 12.91 6.58 -15.15
C LYS A 54 11.65 6.03 -15.85
N ASP A 55 11.40 4.72 -15.71
CA ASP A 55 10.28 4.05 -16.36
C ASP A 55 8.98 4.13 -15.54
N ASN A 56 9.05 4.65 -14.31
CA ASN A 56 7.87 4.92 -13.51
C ASN A 56 6.88 5.86 -14.23
N ASN A 57 5.60 5.71 -13.94
CA ASN A 57 4.53 6.51 -14.51
C ASN A 57 3.57 7.01 -13.41
N ASP A 58 3.35 8.32 -13.33
CA ASP A 58 2.46 8.91 -12.31
C ASP A 58 0.97 8.55 -12.50
N LEU A 59 0.60 7.95 -13.64
CA LEU A 59 -0.77 7.51 -13.93
C LEU A 59 -1.07 6.08 -13.47
N VAL A 60 -0.07 5.34 -12.96
CA VAL A 60 -0.29 4.02 -12.34
C VAL A 60 -0.36 4.14 -10.82
N SER A 61 -1.40 3.55 -10.24
CA SER A 61 -1.51 3.29 -8.82
C SER A 61 -1.07 1.86 -8.52
N ILE A 62 -0.29 1.67 -7.46
CA ILE A 62 0.19 0.35 -7.04
C ILE A 62 -0.02 0.17 -5.53
N ARG A 63 -0.83 -0.82 -5.17
CA ARG A 63 -0.90 -1.39 -3.83
C ARG A 63 -0.29 -2.79 -3.84
N PHE A 64 0.79 -2.98 -3.09
CA PHE A 64 1.43 -4.28 -2.89
C PHE A 64 0.88 -4.93 -1.62
N SER A 65 0.32 -6.13 -1.68
CA SER A 65 -0.21 -6.82 -0.51
C SER A 65 0.89 -7.54 0.28
N LEU A 66 0.89 -7.40 1.60
CA LEU A 66 1.80 -8.12 2.50
C LEU A 66 1.17 -9.47 2.84
N LYS A 67 1.54 -10.51 2.07
CA LYS A 67 1.03 -11.88 2.21
C LYS A 67 2.15 -12.88 1.95
N THR A 68 1.95 -14.14 2.34
CA THR A 68 2.85 -15.23 1.96
C THR A 68 2.85 -15.50 0.45
N LYS A 69 1.78 -15.10 -0.25
CA LYS A 69 1.67 -15.03 -1.71
C LYS A 69 1.20 -13.62 -2.10
N SER A 70 2.16 -12.70 -2.18
CA SER A 70 1.90 -11.28 -2.42
C SER A 70 1.36 -11.00 -3.81
N THR A 71 0.59 -9.92 -3.91
CA THR A 71 0.00 -9.42 -5.16
C THR A 71 0.21 -7.92 -5.27
N LEU A 72 0.34 -7.41 -6.48
CA LEU A 72 0.21 -5.99 -6.79
C LEU A 72 -1.16 -5.77 -7.41
N GLN A 73 -1.88 -4.76 -6.96
CA GLN A 73 -3.18 -4.39 -7.52
C GLN A 73 -3.27 -2.88 -7.66
N GLY A 74 -4.04 -2.45 -8.65
CA GLY A 74 -4.28 -1.04 -8.86
C GLY A 74 -4.93 -0.76 -10.21
N PHE A 75 -4.66 0.43 -10.71
CA PHE A 75 -5.24 0.95 -11.94
C PHE A 75 -4.24 1.84 -12.66
N PHE A 76 -4.39 1.94 -13.97
CA PHE A 76 -3.67 2.87 -14.83
C PHE A 76 -4.65 3.75 -15.61
N TYR A 77 -4.54 5.06 -15.49
CA TYR A 77 -5.33 5.99 -16.30
C TYR A 77 -4.67 6.21 -17.67
N GLY A 78 -5.28 5.70 -18.74
CA GLY A 78 -4.80 5.92 -20.10
C GLY A 78 -5.30 4.90 -21.10
N SER A 79 -4.74 4.95 -22.32
CA SER A 79 -5.06 3.96 -23.35
C SER A 79 -4.41 2.60 -23.06
N SER A 80 -5.03 1.53 -23.56
CA SER A 80 -4.54 0.15 -23.49
C SER A 80 -3.08 0.02 -23.92
N MET A 81 -2.72 0.67 -25.03
CA MET A 81 -1.36 0.66 -25.56
C MET A 81 -0.34 1.27 -24.59
N LYS A 82 -0.71 2.33 -23.87
CA LYS A 82 0.16 2.92 -22.84
C LYS A 82 0.23 2.01 -21.61
N ALA A 83 -0.89 1.43 -21.20
CA ALA A 83 -0.96 0.48 -20.09
C ALA A 83 -0.03 -0.71 -20.34
N THR A 84 -0.10 -1.34 -21.53
CA THR A 84 0.77 -2.45 -21.92
C THR A 84 2.25 -2.09 -21.78
N LYS A 85 2.67 -0.90 -22.24
CA LYS A 85 4.07 -0.46 -22.14
C LYS A 85 4.52 -0.27 -20.69
N VAL A 86 3.68 0.36 -19.87
CA VAL A 86 3.95 0.60 -18.44
C VAL A 86 4.07 -0.73 -17.69
N PHE A 87 3.10 -1.62 -17.84
CA PHE A 87 3.12 -2.92 -17.17
C PHE A 87 4.25 -3.81 -17.67
N ALA A 88 4.58 -3.79 -18.97
CA ALA A 88 5.75 -4.53 -19.48
C ALA A 88 7.06 -4.05 -18.85
N SER A 89 7.22 -2.75 -18.56
CA SER A 89 8.39 -2.25 -17.84
C SER A 89 8.38 -2.67 -16.36
N LEU A 90 7.22 -2.60 -15.69
CA LEU A 90 7.08 -3.06 -14.31
C LEU A 90 7.43 -4.55 -14.18
N MET A 91 6.86 -5.41 -15.03
CA MET A 91 7.07 -6.86 -15.00
C MET A 91 8.54 -7.26 -15.16
N LYS A 92 9.36 -6.48 -15.88
CA LYS A 92 10.82 -6.74 -16.00
C LYS A 92 11.57 -6.66 -14.66
N ASN A 93 10.99 -6.01 -13.66
CA ASN A 93 11.58 -5.87 -12.33
C ASN A 93 11.03 -6.88 -11.33
N LEU A 94 10.04 -7.70 -11.71
CA LEU A 94 9.36 -8.65 -10.82
C LEU A 94 9.89 -10.08 -11.05
N PRO A 95 9.71 -10.99 -10.07
CA PRO A 95 9.99 -12.39 -10.26
C PRO A 95 9.28 -12.96 -11.49
N ALA A 96 9.98 -13.80 -12.27
CA ALA A 96 9.46 -14.40 -13.50
C ALA A 96 8.23 -15.30 -13.28
N SER A 97 7.99 -15.72 -12.04
CA SER A 97 6.82 -16.50 -11.63
C SER A 97 5.56 -15.65 -11.46
N MET A 98 5.64 -14.31 -11.53
CA MET A 98 4.47 -13.43 -11.47
C MET A 98 3.82 -13.25 -12.85
N VAL A 99 2.50 -13.16 -12.86
CA VAL A 99 1.67 -12.99 -14.06
C VAL A 99 0.77 -11.78 -13.93
N LEU A 100 0.51 -11.11 -15.05
CA LEU A 100 -0.33 -9.92 -15.13
C LEU A 100 -1.71 -10.30 -15.69
N THR A 101 -2.76 -9.88 -14.99
CA THR A 101 -4.14 -9.87 -15.48
C THR A 101 -4.65 -8.43 -15.51
N THR A 102 -5.34 -8.05 -16.59
CA THR A 102 -5.88 -6.70 -16.78
C THR A 102 -7.34 -6.75 -17.16
N ASN A 103 -8.09 -5.74 -16.72
CA ASN A 103 -9.45 -5.48 -17.17
C ASN A 103 -9.61 -3.98 -17.50
N GLU A 104 -10.25 -3.67 -18.61
CA GLU A 104 -10.50 -2.29 -19.02
C GLU A 104 -11.90 -1.84 -18.61
N ASN A 105 -11.96 -0.64 -18.06
CA ASN A 105 -13.21 -0.02 -17.61
C ASN A 105 -13.24 1.44 -18.08
N ASP A 106 -14.43 2.03 -18.12
CA ASP A 106 -14.54 3.48 -18.09
C ASP A 106 -14.10 4.03 -16.72
N PHE A 107 -13.88 5.35 -16.67
CA PHE A 107 -13.40 6.03 -15.47
C PHE A 107 -14.29 5.75 -14.25
N TRP A 108 -15.61 5.95 -14.34
CA TRP A 108 -16.50 5.86 -13.18
C TRP A 108 -16.73 4.42 -12.72
N ALA A 109 -16.74 3.47 -13.65
CA ALA A 109 -16.75 2.04 -13.33
C ALA A 109 -15.47 1.66 -12.55
N SER A 110 -14.30 2.12 -12.99
CA SER A 110 -13.05 1.88 -12.27
C SER A 110 -13.02 2.55 -10.88
N GLU A 111 -13.51 3.78 -10.75
CA GLU A 111 -13.60 4.47 -9.46
C GLU A 111 -14.51 3.71 -8.48
N SER A 112 -15.64 3.16 -8.97
CA SER A 112 -16.56 2.36 -8.16
C SER A 112 -15.94 1.03 -7.70
N ILE A 113 -15.11 0.41 -8.54
CA ILE A 113 -14.36 -0.82 -8.20
C ILE A 113 -13.27 -0.51 -7.16
N SER A 114 -12.53 0.57 -7.37
CA SER A 114 -11.34 0.92 -6.57
C SER A 114 -11.71 1.55 -5.22
N THR A 115 -12.88 2.20 -5.16
CA THR A 115 -13.42 2.83 -3.96
C THR A 115 -14.85 2.34 -3.69
N PRO A 116 -15.01 1.08 -3.23
CA PRO A 116 -16.32 0.55 -2.89
C PRO A 116 -16.99 1.43 -1.83
N GLY A 117 -18.20 1.92 -2.12
CA GLY A 117 -18.92 2.85 -1.24
C GLY A 117 -18.89 4.31 -1.67
N ILE A 118 -18.14 4.67 -2.73
CA ILE A 118 -18.14 6.05 -3.24
C ILE A 118 -19.54 6.53 -3.67
N VAL A 119 -20.36 5.60 -4.18
CA VAL A 119 -21.78 5.84 -4.51
C VAL A 119 -22.71 5.23 -3.45
N ALA A 120 -22.36 4.06 -2.91
CA ALA A 120 -23.22 3.34 -1.99
C ALA A 120 -23.20 4.02 -0.60
N GLN A 121 -24.27 4.75 -0.29
CA GLN A 121 -24.48 5.40 1.01
C GLN A 121 -24.94 4.40 2.09
N THR A 122 -24.29 3.24 2.15
CA THR A 122 -24.66 2.16 3.07
C THR A 122 -23.72 2.11 4.26
N LEU A 123 -24.29 1.91 5.45
CA LEU A 123 -23.50 1.70 6.66
C LEU A 123 -22.91 0.29 6.65
N THR A 124 -21.60 0.18 6.84
CA THR A 124 -20.97 -1.11 7.12
C THR A 124 -21.08 -1.43 8.61
N PRO A 125 -21.32 -2.70 9.01
CA PRO A 125 -21.33 -3.07 10.42
C PRO A 125 -20.01 -2.70 11.11
N ARG A 126 -20.10 -2.21 12.35
CA ARG A 126 -18.92 -1.89 13.17
C ARG A 126 -18.12 -3.16 13.42
N ARG A 127 -16.79 -3.07 13.28
CA ARG A 127 -15.85 -4.15 13.59
C ARG A 127 -14.74 -3.61 14.47
N PHE A 128 -14.25 -4.42 15.40
CA PHE A 128 -12.98 -4.14 16.07
C PHE A 128 -11.84 -4.26 15.07
N PHE A 129 -11.03 -3.22 14.98
CA PHE A 129 -9.83 -3.20 14.15
C PHE A 129 -8.70 -2.47 14.89
N TYR A 130 -7.47 -2.84 14.56
CA TYR A 130 -6.28 -2.12 14.93
C TYR A 130 -5.45 -1.90 13.68
N ILE A 131 -4.95 -0.67 13.48
CA ILE A 131 -4.18 -0.29 12.31
C ILE A 131 -2.94 0.42 12.81
N THR A 132 -1.79 0.03 12.29
CA THR A 132 -0.54 0.76 12.46
C THR A 132 0.09 0.99 11.09
N SER A 133 0.86 2.06 10.95
CA SER A 133 1.45 2.42 9.67
C SER A 133 2.66 3.34 9.80
N VAL A 134 3.54 3.28 8.80
CA VAL A 134 4.66 4.22 8.64
C VAL A 134 4.80 4.61 7.17
N THR A 135 5.32 5.81 6.92
CA THR A 135 5.81 6.18 5.59
C THR A 135 7.31 5.95 5.50
N ILE A 136 7.77 5.52 4.32
CA ILE A 136 9.18 5.30 4.03
C ILE A 136 9.63 6.38 3.04
N PRO A 137 10.60 7.24 3.38
CA PRO A 137 11.11 8.27 2.48
C PRO A 137 11.87 7.67 1.30
N ARG A 138 11.86 8.38 0.18
CA ARG A 138 12.62 8.00 -1.02
C ARG A 138 14.12 7.97 -0.80
N LYS A 139 14.63 8.86 0.04
CA LYS A 139 16.07 9.00 0.36
C LYS A 139 16.66 7.74 0.98
N THR A 140 15.88 7.03 1.79
CA THR A 140 16.30 5.80 2.46
C THR A 140 15.27 4.70 2.19
N PRO A 141 15.22 4.17 0.96
CA PRO A 141 14.23 3.16 0.59
C PRO A 141 14.49 1.84 1.33
N LEU A 142 13.53 0.91 1.27
CA LEU A 142 13.74 -0.41 1.85
C LEU A 142 14.87 -1.14 1.12
N ASN A 143 15.75 -1.77 1.89
CA ASN A 143 16.71 -2.75 1.37
C ASN A 143 16.20 -4.17 1.64
N ASN A 144 16.93 -5.18 1.14
CA ASN A 144 16.55 -6.59 1.31
C ASN A 144 16.34 -6.95 2.80
N ALA A 145 17.25 -6.57 3.70
CA ALA A 145 17.14 -6.89 5.13
C ALA A 145 15.90 -6.24 5.78
N THR A 146 15.64 -4.96 5.51
CA THR A 146 14.45 -4.27 6.07
C THR A 146 13.14 -4.78 5.49
N ALA A 147 13.12 -5.15 4.20
CA ALA A 147 11.96 -5.80 3.59
C ALA A 147 11.77 -7.23 4.14
N TRP A 148 12.86 -7.96 4.38
CA TRP A 148 12.82 -9.26 5.04
C TRP A 148 12.20 -9.15 6.42
N GLU A 149 12.64 -8.20 7.25
CA GLU A 149 12.05 -7.95 8.57
C GLU A 149 10.58 -7.56 8.47
N LEU A 150 10.19 -6.76 7.48
CA LEU A 150 8.77 -6.46 7.25
C LEU A 150 7.96 -7.74 7.05
N PHE A 151 8.40 -8.65 6.18
CA PHE A 151 7.69 -9.91 5.94
C PHE A 151 7.72 -10.86 7.14
N SER A 152 8.87 -11.03 7.80
CA SER A 152 9.04 -11.89 8.98
C SER A 152 8.07 -11.51 10.09
N ASN A 153 7.91 -10.21 10.33
CA ASN A 153 7.10 -9.71 11.44
C ASN A 153 5.66 -9.37 11.03
N THR A 154 5.25 -9.65 9.79
CA THR A 154 3.88 -9.46 9.31
C THR A 154 3.33 -10.73 8.67
N ALA A 155 3.46 -10.89 7.35
CA ALA A 155 2.85 -11.96 6.57
C ALA A 155 3.32 -13.37 6.97
N PHE A 156 4.57 -13.50 7.46
CA PHE A 156 5.15 -14.76 7.92
C PHE A 156 5.15 -14.92 9.45
N SER A 157 4.58 -13.95 10.17
CA SER A 157 4.37 -14.05 11.62
C SER A 157 3.35 -15.15 11.94
N PRO A 158 3.43 -15.82 13.11
CA PRO A 158 2.38 -16.72 13.58
C PRO A 158 1.00 -16.07 13.53
N LYS A 159 0.00 -16.90 13.19
CA LYS A 159 -1.40 -16.46 13.17
C LYS A 159 -1.85 -16.08 14.57
N LEU A 160 -2.64 -15.02 14.65
CA LEU A 160 -3.30 -14.63 15.88
C LEU A 160 -4.49 -15.57 16.15
N PRO A 161 -4.74 -15.98 17.40
CA PRO A 161 -5.76 -16.97 17.74
C PRO A 161 -7.20 -16.46 17.55
N ASP A 162 -7.43 -15.16 17.70
CA ASP A 162 -8.76 -14.51 17.77
C ASP A 162 -8.97 -13.44 16.68
N ALA A 163 -7.96 -13.19 15.85
CA ALA A 163 -7.94 -12.12 14.87
C ALA A 163 -7.29 -12.52 13.54
N SER A 164 -7.65 -11.80 12.49
CA SER A 164 -6.99 -11.88 11.20
C SER A 164 -6.09 -10.66 10.99
N ALA A 165 -4.84 -10.89 10.66
CA ALA A 165 -3.89 -9.85 10.30
C ALA A 165 -3.68 -9.79 8.77
N SER A 166 -3.54 -8.59 8.24
CA SER A 166 -3.30 -8.34 6.82
C SER A 166 -2.68 -6.96 6.65
N GLY A 167 -2.13 -6.65 5.49
CA GLY A 167 -1.68 -5.29 5.22
C GLY A 167 -1.12 -5.13 3.83
N PHE A 168 -0.55 -3.97 3.59
CA PHE A 168 -0.11 -3.58 2.27
C PHE A 168 0.94 -2.47 2.32
N VAL A 169 1.61 -2.28 1.19
CA VAL A 169 2.49 -1.17 0.89
C VAL A 169 1.90 -0.43 -0.31
N ASP A 170 1.43 0.80 -0.09
CA ASP A 170 1.08 1.69 -1.20
C ASP A 170 2.37 2.33 -1.73
N ILE A 171 2.61 2.21 -3.04
CA ILE A 171 3.82 2.70 -3.70
C ILE A 171 3.52 4.07 -4.30
N TRP A 172 4.06 5.13 -3.72
CA TRP A 172 3.74 6.51 -4.11
C TRP A 172 4.66 7.05 -5.20
N GLY A 173 5.96 6.74 -5.13
CA GLY A 173 6.95 6.89 -6.22
C GLY A 173 6.85 8.14 -7.13
N GLY A 174 7.43 8.03 -8.34
CA GLY A 174 7.16 8.98 -9.43
C GLY A 174 7.64 10.42 -9.28
N LYS A 175 7.23 11.26 -10.24
CA LYS A 175 7.61 12.68 -10.32
C LYS A 175 6.69 13.53 -9.45
N TYR A 176 5.41 13.18 -9.36
CA TYR A 176 4.45 13.91 -8.54
C TYR A 176 4.85 13.99 -7.06
N ALA A 177 5.19 12.85 -6.43
CA ALA A 177 5.56 12.83 -5.01
C ALA A 177 6.83 13.66 -4.71
N LYS A 178 7.74 13.82 -5.69
CA LYS A 178 8.91 14.72 -5.57
C LYS A 178 8.55 16.20 -5.69
N GLY A 179 7.47 16.50 -6.40
CA GLY A 179 7.05 17.88 -6.68
C GLY A 179 6.34 18.53 -5.50
N VAL A 180 5.86 17.73 -4.53
CA VAL A 180 5.22 18.24 -3.31
C VAL A 180 6.28 18.91 -2.44
N LYS A 181 6.09 20.19 -2.13
CA LYS A 181 6.96 20.93 -1.22
C LYS A 181 6.58 20.62 0.23
N ALA A 182 7.58 20.40 1.08
CA ALA A 182 7.38 20.20 2.52
C ALA A 182 6.55 21.31 3.19
N SER A 183 6.65 22.55 2.69
CA SER A 183 5.91 23.71 3.21
C SER A 183 4.52 23.90 2.59
N ALA A 184 4.07 23.04 1.68
CA ALA A 184 2.79 23.20 0.98
C ALA A 184 1.58 22.87 1.86
N SER A 185 1.75 22.00 2.87
CA SER A 185 0.69 21.66 3.83
C SER A 185 1.28 21.08 5.11
N ALA A 186 0.48 21.00 6.17
CA ALA A 186 0.86 20.29 7.40
C ALA A 186 1.03 18.76 7.20
N TRP A 187 0.59 18.23 6.06
CA TRP A 187 0.74 16.82 5.75
C TRP A 187 2.12 16.55 5.16
N LYS A 188 2.96 15.82 5.90
CA LYS A 188 4.33 15.43 5.53
C LYS A 188 4.35 14.24 4.55
N HIS A 189 3.86 14.47 3.33
CA HIS A 189 3.85 13.50 2.23
C HIS A 189 4.87 13.82 1.13
N ASP A 190 5.66 14.86 1.32
CA ASP A 190 6.76 15.23 0.43
C ASP A 190 7.83 14.14 0.39
N ASP A 191 8.21 13.73 -0.83
CA ASP A 191 9.27 12.76 -1.13
C ASP A 191 9.18 11.41 -0.37
N ASN A 192 7.96 11.02 0.04
CA ASN A 192 7.70 9.65 0.51
C ASN A 192 7.62 8.68 -0.66
N LEU A 193 8.20 7.49 -0.48
CA LEU A 193 8.19 6.41 -1.46
C LEU A 193 7.10 5.40 -1.19
N HIS A 194 6.91 5.02 0.08
CA HIS A 194 5.93 4.03 0.49
C HIS A 194 5.09 4.52 1.65
N LEU A 195 3.85 4.01 1.70
CA LEU A 195 3.07 3.89 2.93
C LEU A 195 2.94 2.40 3.24
N VAL A 196 3.53 1.97 4.35
CA VAL A 196 3.39 0.61 4.88
C VAL A 196 2.28 0.64 5.92
N ARG A 197 1.26 -0.20 5.74
CA ARG A 197 0.14 -0.35 6.68
C ARG A 197 -0.05 -1.81 7.05
N TRP A 198 -0.25 -2.05 8.35
CA TRP A 198 -0.61 -3.35 8.88
C TRP A 198 -1.91 -3.23 9.67
N ASP A 199 -2.80 -4.19 9.44
CA ASP A 199 -4.17 -4.24 9.93
C ASP A 199 -4.40 -5.52 10.71
N MET A 200 -5.09 -5.41 11.83
CA MET A 200 -5.71 -6.52 12.53
C MET A 200 -7.22 -6.28 12.57
N ARG A 201 -7.99 -7.33 12.28
CA ARG A 201 -9.45 -7.32 12.32
C ARG A 201 -9.95 -8.47 13.16
N SER A 202 -10.97 -8.23 13.97
CA SER A 202 -11.60 -9.27 14.77
C SER A 202 -12.23 -10.34 13.88
N SER A 203 -12.27 -11.57 14.39
CA SER A 203 -12.91 -12.72 13.74
C SER A 203 -14.41 -12.52 13.53
N ALA A 204 -15.08 -11.74 14.41
CA ALA A 204 -16.48 -11.35 14.32
C ALA A 204 -16.69 -9.87 14.71
N PHE A 205 -17.81 -9.27 14.27
CA PHE A 205 -18.08 -7.84 14.42
C PHE A 205 -18.14 -7.35 15.89
N ASN A 206 -18.52 -8.22 16.82
CA ASN A 206 -18.78 -7.92 18.22
C ASN A 206 -17.76 -8.55 19.19
N VAL A 207 -16.59 -8.97 18.70
CA VAL A 207 -15.53 -9.59 19.52
C VAL A 207 -14.34 -8.64 19.61
N SER A 208 -13.99 -8.24 20.84
CA SER A 208 -12.77 -7.49 21.10
C SER A 208 -11.54 -8.38 20.98
N PHE A 209 -10.37 -7.77 20.79
CA PHE A 209 -9.09 -8.49 20.79
C PHE A 209 -8.69 -8.92 22.20
N ALA A 210 -8.02 -10.05 22.30
CA ALA A 210 -7.16 -10.36 23.43
C ALA A 210 -5.97 -9.38 23.45
N ASP A 211 -5.57 -8.95 24.64
CA ASP A 211 -4.41 -8.06 24.83
C ASP A 211 -3.12 -8.65 24.24
N SER A 212 -2.99 -9.98 24.27
CA SER A 212 -1.86 -10.70 23.68
C SER A 212 -1.79 -10.55 22.16
N SER A 213 -2.94 -10.50 21.46
CA SER A 213 -3.00 -10.29 20.01
C SER A 213 -2.65 -8.86 19.64
N MET A 214 -3.13 -7.88 20.42
CA MET A 214 -2.73 -6.48 20.28
C MET A 214 -1.22 -6.30 20.47
N THR A 215 -0.67 -6.86 21.55
CA THR A 215 0.76 -6.82 21.88
C THR A 215 1.59 -7.46 20.77
N THR A 216 1.21 -8.66 20.32
CA THR A 216 1.92 -9.39 19.25
C THR A 216 1.94 -8.58 17.94
N MET A 217 0.82 -7.98 17.55
CA MET A 217 0.72 -7.19 16.33
C MET A 217 1.60 -5.94 16.40
N ARG A 218 1.52 -5.21 17.52
CA ARG A 218 2.32 -4.01 17.78
C ARG A 218 3.81 -4.35 17.79
N ASP A 219 4.23 -5.32 18.59
CA ASP A 219 5.63 -5.72 18.71
C ASP A 219 6.21 -6.19 17.37
N GLY A 220 5.45 -6.96 16.59
CA GLY A 220 5.87 -7.38 15.26
C GLY A 220 6.10 -6.18 14.34
N PHE A 221 5.13 -5.28 14.23
CA PHE A 221 5.27 -4.12 13.34
C PHE A 221 6.42 -3.21 13.77
N TYR A 222 6.58 -2.94 15.07
CA TYR A 222 7.64 -2.07 15.56
C TYR A 222 9.04 -2.71 15.49
N LYS A 223 9.18 -4.04 15.51
CA LYS A 223 10.44 -4.72 15.16
C LYS A 223 10.91 -4.37 13.75
N PHE A 224 10.00 -4.36 12.78
CA PHE A 224 10.32 -3.88 11.43
C PHE A 224 10.73 -2.39 11.45
N VAL A 225 9.97 -1.54 12.13
CA VAL A 225 10.25 -0.10 12.21
C VAL A 225 11.63 0.15 12.82
N ASP A 226 12.00 -0.59 13.87
CA ASP A 226 13.28 -0.45 14.54
C ASP A 226 14.43 -1.02 13.71
N ALA A 227 14.23 -2.14 13.00
CA ALA A 227 15.19 -2.62 12.01
C ALA A 227 15.43 -1.60 10.89
N TYR A 228 14.37 -0.94 10.42
CA TYR A 228 14.47 0.13 9.43
C TYR A 228 15.25 1.34 9.98
N LYS A 229 14.98 1.78 11.21
CA LYS A 229 15.76 2.84 11.87
C LYS A 229 17.23 2.46 12.05
N ALA A 230 17.50 1.24 12.49
CA ALA A 230 18.85 0.72 12.67
C ALA A 230 19.64 0.69 11.35
N SER A 231 18.96 0.53 10.21
CA SER A 231 19.56 0.65 8.88
C SER A 231 19.83 2.09 8.40
N GLY A 232 19.56 3.10 9.24
CA GLY A 232 19.69 4.52 8.92
C GLY A 232 18.42 5.16 8.36
N GLY A 233 17.29 4.46 8.41
CA GLY A 233 15.99 4.97 7.99
C GLY A 233 15.38 5.95 8.99
N VAL A 234 14.55 6.88 8.50
CA VAL A 234 13.75 7.79 9.35
C VAL A 234 12.29 7.67 8.90
N PRO A 235 11.51 6.76 9.49
CA PRO A 235 10.13 6.55 9.10
C PRO A 235 9.26 7.76 9.47
N GLY A 236 8.30 8.09 8.62
CA GLY A 236 7.27 9.07 8.92
C GLY A 236 6.02 8.42 9.52
N GLY A 237 5.19 9.21 10.20
CA GLY A 237 3.86 8.78 10.65
C GLY A 237 2.78 9.12 9.62
N PHE A 238 1.64 8.47 9.71
CA PHE A 238 0.48 8.73 8.85
C PHE A 238 -0.79 8.95 9.68
N THR A 239 -1.12 10.21 9.97
CA THR A 239 -2.13 10.58 10.98
C THR A 239 -3.57 10.18 10.67
N THR A 240 -3.86 9.73 9.44
CA THR A 240 -5.16 9.16 9.08
C THR A 240 -5.34 7.75 9.69
N TYR A 241 -4.23 7.04 9.93
CA TYR A 241 -4.20 5.76 10.65
C TYR A 241 -3.53 5.99 12.01
N ARG A 242 -4.30 6.58 12.95
CA ARG A 242 -3.78 6.91 14.28
C ARG A 242 -3.54 5.62 15.08
N ASP A 243 -2.36 5.56 15.66
CA ASP A 243 -1.90 4.52 16.59
C ASP A 243 -1.26 5.28 17.77
N GLU A 244 -1.81 5.10 18.96
CA GLU A 244 -1.43 5.79 20.21
C GLU A 244 -0.56 4.90 21.11
#